data_AF-A0A523DBQ7-F1
#
_entry.id   AF-A0A523DBQ7-F1
#
_cell.length_a   1.000
_cell.length_b   1.000
_cell.length_c   1.000
_cell.angle_alpha   90.00
_cell.angle_beta   90.00
_cell.angle_gamma   90.00
#
_symmetry.space_group_name_H-M   'P 1'
#
loop_
_entity.id
_entity.type
_entity.pdbx_description
1 polymer ?
#
loop_
_entity_poly.entity_id
_entity_poly.type
_entity_poly.pdbx_seq_one_letter_code
_entity_poly.pdbx_strand_id
1 'polypeptide(L)'
;MLASLRLSLRDAEERAEERVRRRSEIANQLGTLDPQIESLTNELRASSPLDLSEQLKEAARTRLLARRQALLHRRDTLRAELAWVEERAVLIPWQRDQAELQVTRSEELLTLLDATLQELRRDEAQRALEEVRSRSGQVAQEQAFAEMAADIEQLAEILWAPDGVIADSLAADTALAQTRKNLVDLERILQLTRRRFEAMGHDGDITQWWPRDTTDFPGIPETASEIRRLEALLPKVQHQLIQYEQERARFREFEGEISTLLEEPQSAGNEPLTPEVQSLIWDLVHTRRELLDGLLNQGGRYSSRLEELVTVLTNFMVRSEELLSYT
;
A
#
# COMPACT_ATOMS: atom_id res chain seq x y z
N MET A 1 13.21 5.41 -4.15
CA MET A 1 13.68 6.10 -2.92
C MET A 1 12.93 5.61 -1.69
N LEU A 2 11.59 5.65 -1.62
CA LEU A 2 10.85 5.07 -0.48
C LEU A 2 11.05 3.57 -0.29
N ALA A 3 11.09 2.79 -1.38
CA ALA A 3 11.37 1.35 -1.30
C ALA A 3 12.73 1.05 -0.64
N SER A 4 13.77 1.84 -0.93
CA SER A 4 15.09 1.69 -0.29
C SER A 4 15.09 2.15 1.16
N LEU A 5 14.29 3.16 1.54
CA LEU A 5 14.14 3.60 2.92
C LEU A 5 13.38 2.58 3.78
N ARG A 6 12.32 1.97 3.22
CA ARG A 6 11.60 0.86 3.86
C ARG A 6 12.50 -0.37 4.02
N LEU A 7 13.38 -0.63 3.04
CA LEU A 7 14.37 -1.68 3.15
C LEU A 7 15.39 -1.39 4.27
N SER A 8 15.86 -0.14 4.41
CA SER A 8 16.76 0.21 5.51
C SER A 8 16.10 0.12 6.89
N LEU A 9 14.80 0.41 7.00
CA LEU A 9 14.03 0.22 8.24
C LEU A 9 13.93 -1.28 8.57
N ARG A 10 13.62 -2.10 7.56
CA ARG A 10 13.57 -3.56 7.71
C ARG A 10 14.93 -4.15 8.11
N ASP A 11 16.03 -3.70 7.50
CA ASP A 11 17.38 -4.11 7.87
C ASP A 11 17.71 -3.75 9.33
N ALA A 12 17.24 -2.59 9.81
CA ALA A 12 17.42 -2.18 11.21
C ALA A 12 16.61 -3.06 12.18
N GLU A 13 15.38 -3.43 11.80
CA GLU A 13 14.55 -4.39 12.56
C GLU A 13 15.16 -5.78 12.59
N GLU A 14 15.64 -6.30 11.45
CA GLU A 14 16.30 -7.61 11.35
C GLU A 14 17.57 -7.67 12.21
N ARG A 15 18.37 -6.60 12.25
CA ARG A 15 19.54 -6.52 13.16
C ARG A 15 19.14 -6.53 14.63
N ALA A 16 18.00 -5.95 14.98
CA ALA A 16 17.49 -5.98 16.35
C ALA A 16 17.07 -7.41 16.75
N GLU A 17 16.41 -8.13 15.85
CA GLU A 17 16.03 -9.54 16.02
C GLU A 17 17.25 -10.47 16.11
N GLU A 18 18.21 -10.33 15.19
CA GLU A 18 19.44 -11.09 15.16
C GLU A 18 20.25 -10.90 16.46
N ARG A 19 20.28 -9.67 17.00
CA ARG A 19 20.89 -9.39 18.31
C ARG A 19 20.24 -10.17 19.44
N VAL A 20 18.90 -10.17 19.52
CA VAL A 20 18.17 -10.87 20.60
C VAL A 20 18.45 -12.38 20.52
N ARG A 21 18.40 -12.93 19.31
CA ARG A 21 18.73 -14.34 19.05
C ARG A 21 20.18 -14.66 19.40
N ARG A 22 21.14 -13.82 18.99
CA ARG A 22 22.55 -14.06 19.28
C ARG A 22 22.85 -14.00 20.77
N ARG A 23 22.23 -13.05 21.48
CA ARG A 23 22.33 -12.95 22.94
C ARG A 23 21.80 -14.19 23.64
N SER A 24 20.64 -14.72 23.23
CA SER A 24 20.08 -15.93 23.83
C SER A 24 20.92 -17.18 23.52
N GLU A 25 21.43 -17.31 22.29
CA GLU A 25 22.36 -18.37 21.90
C GLU A 25 23.64 -18.35 22.75
N ILE A 26 24.26 -17.18 22.94
CA ILE A 26 25.47 -17.02 23.78
C ILE A 26 25.16 -17.36 25.24
N ALA A 27 24.04 -16.87 25.79
CA ALA A 27 23.64 -17.16 27.16
C ALA A 27 23.45 -18.66 27.41
N ASN A 28 22.80 -19.37 26.47
CA ASN A 28 22.64 -20.83 26.53
C ASN A 28 24.00 -21.56 26.45
N GLN A 29 24.90 -21.13 25.57
CA GLN A 29 26.24 -21.71 25.46
C GLN A 29 27.06 -21.48 26.75
N LEU A 30 27.00 -20.29 27.34
CA LEU A 30 27.66 -20.02 28.62
C LEU A 30 27.09 -20.89 29.74
N GLY A 31 25.76 -21.00 29.84
CA GLY A 31 25.09 -21.85 30.83
C GLY A 31 25.42 -23.35 30.72
N THR A 32 25.78 -23.84 29.53
CA THR A 32 26.24 -25.23 29.33
C THR A 32 27.73 -25.42 29.58
N LEU A 33 28.57 -24.39 29.38
CA LEU A 33 30.01 -24.46 29.60
C LEU A 33 30.38 -24.44 31.08
N ASP A 34 29.67 -23.64 31.90
CA ASP A 34 29.93 -23.56 33.34
C ASP A 34 29.87 -24.92 34.07
N PRO A 35 28.83 -25.76 33.90
CA PRO A 35 28.79 -27.09 34.52
C PRO A 35 29.84 -28.07 33.95
N GLN A 36 30.24 -27.93 32.68
CA GLN A 36 31.30 -28.75 32.09
C GLN A 36 32.69 -28.38 32.64
N ILE A 37 32.95 -27.10 32.88
CA ILE A 37 34.18 -26.64 33.52
C ILE A 37 34.21 -27.11 34.99
N GLU A 38 33.07 -27.06 35.68
CA GLU A 38 32.95 -27.55 37.05
C GLU A 38 33.14 -29.06 37.14
N SER A 39 32.54 -29.85 36.24
CA SER A 39 32.72 -31.31 36.19
C SER A 39 34.18 -31.70 35.93
N LEU A 40 34.85 -31.07 34.96
CA LEU A 40 36.28 -31.30 34.70
C LEU A 40 37.16 -30.87 35.88
N THR A 41 36.77 -29.82 36.60
CA THR A 41 37.48 -29.37 37.80
C THR A 41 37.32 -30.39 38.94
N ASN A 42 36.14 -31.00 39.07
CA ASN A 42 35.88 -32.07 40.03
C ASN A 42 36.61 -33.37 39.64
N GLU A 43 36.66 -33.74 38.36
CA GLU A 43 37.44 -34.87 37.85
C GLU A 43 38.94 -34.69 38.12
N LEU A 44 39.48 -33.48 37.89
CA LEU A 44 40.88 -33.13 38.20
C LEU A 44 41.19 -33.16 39.70
N ARG A 45 40.19 -32.94 40.57
CA ARG A 45 40.33 -33.06 42.04
C ARG A 45 40.19 -34.50 42.52
N ALA A 46 39.29 -35.28 41.89
CA ALA A 46 39.01 -36.67 42.22
C ALA A 46 40.04 -37.66 41.64
N SER A 47 40.90 -37.22 40.73
CA SER A 47 41.93 -38.07 40.11
C SER A 47 43.05 -38.45 41.11
N SER A 48 42.83 -39.47 41.96
CA SER A 48 43.83 -40.35 42.61
C SER A 48 43.16 -41.52 43.38
N PRO A 49 43.68 -42.76 43.44
CA PRO A 49 44.65 -43.47 42.60
C PRO A 49 43.98 -44.63 41.82
N LEU A 50 44.17 -44.68 40.50
CA LEU A 50 44.00 -45.92 39.72
C LEU A 50 45.37 -46.58 39.56
N ASP A 51 45.42 -47.92 39.50
CA ASP A 51 46.60 -48.76 39.25
C ASP A 51 47.12 -48.60 37.80
N LEU A 52 47.38 -47.36 37.41
CA LEU A 52 47.96 -46.99 36.11
C LEU A 52 49.44 -46.63 36.30
N SER A 53 50.24 -46.89 35.27
CA SER A 53 51.62 -46.42 35.20
C SER A 53 51.67 -44.88 35.30
N GLU A 54 52.76 -44.36 35.86
CA GLU A 54 52.95 -42.93 36.12
C GLU A 54 52.78 -42.07 34.85
N GLN A 55 53.31 -42.53 33.72
CA GLN A 55 53.18 -41.88 32.41
C GLN A 55 51.72 -41.77 31.93
N LEU A 56 50.88 -42.78 32.18
CA LEU A 56 49.46 -42.75 31.80
C LEU A 56 48.66 -41.78 32.68
N LYS A 57 49.05 -41.62 33.95
CA LYS A 57 48.44 -40.63 34.87
C LYS A 57 48.74 -39.21 34.43
N GLU A 58 49.99 -38.95 34.05
CA GLU A 58 50.41 -37.65 33.50
C GLU A 58 49.68 -37.33 32.18
N ALA A 59 49.58 -38.30 31.27
CA ALA A 59 48.85 -38.13 30.01
C ALA A 59 47.34 -37.86 30.22
N ALA A 60 46.70 -38.54 31.18
CA ALA A 60 45.29 -38.31 31.51
C ALA A 60 45.07 -36.92 32.12
N ARG A 61 45.96 -36.51 33.05
CA ARG A 61 45.89 -35.19 33.70
C ARG A 61 46.15 -34.05 32.72
N THR A 62 47.15 -34.18 31.85
CA THR A 62 47.44 -33.19 30.80
C THR A 62 46.27 -33.05 29.82
N ARG A 63 45.63 -34.16 29.44
CA ARG A 63 44.41 -34.13 28.61
C ARG A 63 43.25 -33.40 29.28
N LEU A 64 42.97 -33.66 30.56
CA LEU A 64 41.91 -32.98 31.31
C LEU A 64 42.22 -31.48 31.47
N LEU A 65 43.47 -31.12 31.75
CA LEU A 65 43.91 -29.72 31.82
C LEU A 65 43.76 -29.00 30.49
N ALA A 66 44.18 -29.61 29.38
CA ALA A 66 44.03 -29.05 28.04
C ALA A 66 42.55 -28.85 27.69
N ARG A 67 41.68 -29.82 28.01
CA ARG A 67 40.23 -29.70 27.78
C ARG A 67 39.62 -28.58 28.62
N ARG A 68 39.99 -28.46 29.90
CA ARG A 68 39.54 -27.38 30.78
C ARG A 68 40.01 -26.01 30.27
N GLN A 69 41.27 -25.88 29.84
CA GLN A 69 41.78 -24.65 29.23
C GLN A 69 41.04 -24.29 27.95
N ALA A 70 40.72 -25.26 27.08
CA ALA A 70 39.94 -25.02 25.88
C ALA A 70 38.52 -24.52 26.21
N LEU A 71 37.84 -25.09 27.21
CA LEU A 71 36.52 -24.62 27.64
C LEU A 71 36.58 -23.22 28.28
N LEU A 72 37.61 -22.93 29.09
CA LEU A 72 37.82 -21.59 29.66
C LEU A 72 38.04 -20.55 28.56
N HIS A 73 38.88 -20.86 27.58
CA HIS A 73 39.10 -19.97 26.45
C HIS A 73 37.81 -19.73 25.65
N ARG A 74 37.04 -20.80 25.37
CA ARG A 74 35.74 -20.70 24.70
C ARG A 74 34.76 -19.81 25.48
N ARG A 75 34.72 -19.94 26.80
CA ARG A 75 33.88 -19.11 27.69
C ARG A 75 34.30 -17.64 27.61
N ASP A 76 35.60 -17.36 27.65
CA ASP A 76 36.12 -15.99 27.58
C ASP A 76 35.85 -15.35 26.21
N THR A 77 35.97 -16.11 25.10
CA THR A 77 35.56 -15.68 23.76
C THR A 77 34.07 -15.34 23.71
N LEU A 78 33.20 -16.19 24.27
CA LEU A 78 31.76 -15.95 24.30
C LEU A 78 31.37 -14.73 25.15
N ARG A 79 32.09 -14.47 26.25
CA ARG A 79 31.90 -13.24 27.06
C ARG A 79 32.33 -11.99 26.30
N ALA A 80 33.44 -12.05 25.57
CA ALA A 80 33.88 -10.94 24.72
C ALA A 80 32.87 -10.67 23.58
N GLU A 81 32.33 -11.74 22.98
CA GLU A 81 31.28 -11.62 21.97
C GLU A 81 29.99 -11.01 22.56
N LEU A 82 29.56 -11.45 23.75
CA LEU A 82 28.41 -10.87 24.43
C LEU A 82 28.60 -9.37 24.71
N ALA A 83 29.77 -8.98 25.23
CA ALA A 83 30.10 -7.58 25.48
C ALA A 83 30.03 -6.74 24.20
N TRP A 84 30.55 -7.25 23.08
CA TRP A 84 30.44 -6.59 21.77
C TRP A 84 28.99 -6.44 21.29
N VAL A 85 28.16 -7.48 21.48
CA VAL A 85 26.72 -7.45 21.16
C VAL A 85 25.98 -6.41 22.02
N GLU A 86 26.36 -6.27 23.30
CA GLU A 86 25.79 -5.29 24.23
C GLU A 86 26.26 -3.86 23.95
N GLU A 87 27.51 -3.64 23.55
CA GLU A 87 27.99 -2.32 23.12
C GLU A 87 27.24 -1.84 21.87
N ARG A 88 27.05 -2.74 20.90
CA ARG A 88 26.33 -2.45 19.66
C ARG A 88 24.82 -2.27 19.87
N ALA A 89 24.29 -2.72 21.01
CA ALA A 89 22.89 -2.56 21.38
C ALA A 89 22.45 -1.10 21.46
N VAL A 90 23.37 -0.19 21.79
CA VAL A 90 23.05 1.24 21.90
C VAL A 90 22.76 1.84 20.53
N LEU A 91 23.44 1.38 19.48
CA LEU A 91 23.36 1.96 18.13
C LEU A 91 22.11 1.54 17.35
N ILE A 92 21.60 0.34 17.60
CA ILE A 92 20.47 -0.24 16.83
C ILE A 92 19.19 0.60 16.96
N PRO A 93 18.76 1.03 18.18
CA PRO A 93 17.62 1.94 18.33
C PRO A 93 17.78 3.22 17.52
N TRP A 94 18.95 3.88 17.60
CA TRP A 94 19.19 5.10 16.83
C TRP A 94 19.12 4.90 15.31
N GLN A 95 19.64 3.78 14.81
CA GLN A 95 19.55 3.45 13.38
C GLN A 95 18.11 3.22 12.95
N ARG A 96 17.32 2.55 13.79
CA ARG A 96 15.89 2.36 13.57
C ARG A 96 15.15 3.70 13.58
N ASP A 97 15.31 4.49 14.63
CA ASP A 97 14.63 5.78 14.78
C ASP A 97 14.96 6.72 13.61
N GLN A 98 16.22 6.75 13.16
CA GLN A 98 16.63 7.52 11.99
C GLN A 98 15.96 7.00 10.71
N ALA A 99 15.91 5.69 10.49
CA ALA A 99 15.25 5.11 9.31
C ALA A 99 13.73 5.38 9.33
N GLU A 100 13.12 5.28 10.51
CA GLU A 100 11.71 5.57 10.74
C GLU A 100 11.39 7.03 10.40
N LEU A 101 12.15 7.98 10.95
CA LEU A 101 12.01 9.41 10.61
C LEU A 101 12.16 9.69 9.12
N GLN A 102 13.09 9.02 8.43
CA GLN A 102 13.28 9.19 6.99
C GLN A 102 12.09 8.65 6.19
N VAL A 103 11.51 7.52 6.60
CA VAL A 103 10.30 6.96 6.00
C VAL A 103 9.13 7.90 6.23
N THR A 104 8.85 8.30 7.47
CA THR A 104 7.74 9.21 7.82
C THR A 104 7.83 10.50 7.03
N ARG A 105 9.00 11.17 7.01
CA ARG A 105 9.18 12.41 6.26
C ARG A 105 8.95 12.23 4.76
N SER A 106 9.39 11.11 4.20
CA SER A 106 9.21 10.83 2.76
C SER A 106 7.75 10.52 2.43
N GLU A 107 7.03 9.87 3.33
CA GLU A 107 5.59 9.62 3.21
C GLU A 107 4.78 10.92 3.33
N GLU A 108 5.12 11.79 4.28
CA GLU A 108 4.51 13.13 4.39
C GLU A 108 4.69 13.94 3.11
N LEU A 109 5.91 13.95 2.55
CA LEU A 109 6.18 14.64 1.29
C LEU A 109 5.36 14.05 0.12
N LEU A 110 5.21 12.73 0.05
CA LEU A 110 4.34 12.12 -0.95
C LEU A 110 2.88 12.53 -0.76
N THR A 111 2.37 12.52 0.47
CA THR A 111 0.97 12.93 0.73
C THR A 111 0.71 14.36 0.31
N LEU A 112 1.67 15.27 0.55
CA LEU A 112 1.58 16.66 0.09
C LEU A 112 1.62 16.74 -1.44
N LEU A 113 2.53 16.02 -2.09
CA LEU A 113 2.61 15.99 -3.55
C LEU A 113 1.33 15.45 -4.17
N ASP A 114 0.80 14.35 -3.66
CA ASP A 114 -0.45 13.76 -4.13
C ASP A 114 -1.63 14.73 -3.96
N ALA A 115 -1.72 15.43 -2.81
CA ALA A 115 -2.73 16.45 -2.59
C ALA A 115 -2.62 17.60 -3.62
N THR A 116 -1.41 18.13 -3.84
CA THR A 116 -1.20 19.20 -4.83
C THR A 116 -1.50 18.74 -6.26
N LEU A 117 -1.17 17.50 -6.62
CA LEU A 117 -1.51 16.94 -7.93
C LEU A 117 -3.02 16.77 -8.10
N GLN A 118 -3.74 16.39 -7.04
CA GLN A 118 -5.20 16.31 -7.07
C GLN A 118 -5.85 17.69 -7.23
N GLU A 119 -5.35 18.71 -6.54
CA GLU A 119 -5.81 20.09 -6.69
C GLU A 119 -5.58 20.59 -8.13
N LEU A 120 -4.37 20.41 -8.67
CA LEU A 120 -4.07 20.80 -10.06
C LEU A 120 -4.99 20.09 -11.07
N ARG A 121 -5.25 18.79 -10.90
CA ARG A 121 -6.18 18.05 -11.78
C ARG A 121 -7.61 18.58 -11.69
N ARG A 122 -8.07 18.98 -10.50
CA ARG A 122 -9.41 19.57 -10.31
C ARG A 122 -9.49 20.94 -10.99
N ASP A 123 -8.48 21.77 -10.82
CA ASP A 123 -8.40 23.09 -11.46
C ASP A 123 -8.37 22.96 -13.00
N GLU A 124 -7.59 22.03 -13.54
CA GLU A 124 -7.53 21.74 -14.97
C GLU A 124 -8.90 21.25 -15.50
N ALA A 125 -9.57 20.35 -14.78
CA ALA A 125 -10.90 19.87 -15.14
C ALA A 125 -11.95 20.98 -15.13
N GLN A 126 -11.93 21.87 -14.14
CA GLN A 126 -12.84 23.01 -14.07
C GLN A 126 -12.63 23.98 -15.24
N ARG A 127 -11.38 24.31 -15.58
CA ARG A 127 -11.09 25.18 -16.73
C ARG A 127 -11.54 24.55 -18.04
N ALA A 128 -11.32 23.25 -18.22
CA ALA A 128 -11.78 22.54 -19.40
C ALA A 128 -13.32 22.54 -19.51
N LEU A 129 -14.03 22.35 -18.39
CA LEU A 129 -15.49 22.44 -18.34
C LEU A 129 -15.98 23.85 -18.70
N GLU A 130 -15.38 24.90 -18.13
CA GLU A 130 -15.73 26.29 -18.45
C GLU A 130 -15.50 26.62 -19.92
N GLU A 131 -14.41 26.13 -20.51
CA GLU A 131 -14.10 26.30 -21.93
C GLU A 131 -15.16 25.63 -22.81
N VAL A 132 -15.54 24.38 -22.50
CA VAL A 132 -16.60 23.68 -23.24
C VAL A 132 -17.94 24.39 -23.08
N ARG A 133 -18.32 24.83 -21.88
CA ARG A 133 -19.54 25.62 -21.65
C ARG A 133 -19.57 26.89 -22.46
N SER A 134 -18.45 27.61 -22.52
CA SER A 134 -18.34 28.83 -23.33
C SER A 134 -18.54 28.54 -24.82
N ARG A 135 -17.94 27.48 -25.34
CA ARG A 135 -18.07 27.09 -26.76
C ARG A 135 -19.47 26.58 -27.08
N SER A 136 -20.03 25.72 -26.23
CA SER A 136 -21.42 25.24 -26.34
C SER A 136 -22.41 26.40 -26.29
N GLY A 137 -22.22 27.38 -25.41
CA GLY A 137 -23.09 28.56 -25.32
C GLY A 137 -23.04 29.47 -26.55
N GLN A 138 -21.93 29.50 -27.30
CA GLN A 138 -21.84 30.22 -28.57
C GLN A 138 -22.57 29.46 -29.69
N VAL A 139 -22.36 28.14 -29.79
CA VAL A 139 -23.02 27.31 -30.81
C VAL A 139 -24.52 27.15 -30.55
N ALA A 140 -24.96 27.14 -29.29
CA ALA A 140 -26.37 27.04 -28.92
C ALA A 140 -27.23 28.25 -29.34
N GLN A 141 -26.60 29.38 -29.71
CA GLN A 141 -27.32 30.52 -30.31
C GLN A 141 -27.89 30.15 -31.68
N GLU A 142 -27.25 29.20 -32.38
CA GLU A 142 -27.78 28.60 -33.59
C GLU A 142 -28.75 27.49 -33.20
N GLN A 143 -30.05 27.75 -33.35
CA GLN A 143 -31.13 26.88 -32.86
C GLN A 143 -31.04 25.44 -33.39
N ALA A 144 -30.49 25.24 -34.59
CA ALA A 144 -30.27 23.93 -35.20
C ALA A 144 -29.23 23.06 -34.46
N PHE A 145 -28.33 23.67 -33.67
CA PHE A 145 -27.24 22.98 -32.97
C PHE A 145 -27.37 23.04 -31.44
N ALA A 146 -28.48 23.60 -30.92
CA ALA A 146 -28.69 23.76 -29.49
C ALA A 146 -28.74 22.42 -28.72
N GLU A 147 -29.40 21.40 -29.27
CA GLU A 147 -29.46 20.06 -28.65
C GLU A 147 -28.07 19.40 -28.60
N MET A 148 -27.31 19.47 -29.69
CA MET A 148 -25.93 19.00 -29.71
C MET A 148 -25.08 19.69 -28.64
N ALA A 149 -25.13 21.02 -28.57
CA ALA A 149 -24.31 21.79 -27.66
C ALA A 149 -24.61 21.42 -26.20
N ALA A 150 -25.89 21.18 -25.89
CA ALA A 150 -26.35 20.71 -24.58
C ALA A 150 -25.84 19.29 -24.26
N ASP A 151 -25.92 18.36 -25.21
CA ASP A 151 -25.40 16.99 -25.00
C ASP A 151 -23.89 16.99 -24.75
N ILE A 152 -23.13 17.81 -25.47
CA ILE A 152 -21.67 17.92 -25.31
C ILE A 152 -21.34 18.53 -23.95
N GLU A 153 -22.08 19.56 -23.53
CA GLU A 153 -21.95 20.12 -22.18
C GLU A 153 -22.25 19.08 -21.11
N GLN A 154 -23.31 18.28 -21.27
CA GLN A 154 -23.65 17.21 -20.34
C GLN A 154 -22.54 16.14 -20.25
N LEU A 155 -21.94 15.74 -21.38
CA LEU A 155 -20.79 14.81 -21.36
C LEU A 155 -19.58 15.40 -20.64
N ALA A 156 -19.32 16.70 -20.83
CA ALA A 156 -18.26 17.41 -20.12
C ALA A 156 -18.54 17.50 -18.62
N GLU A 157 -19.78 17.75 -18.21
CA GLU A 157 -20.19 17.76 -16.81
C GLU A 157 -19.99 16.38 -16.18
N ILE A 158 -20.42 15.30 -16.83
CA ILE A 158 -20.23 13.93 -16.31
C ILE A 158 -18.74 13.62 -16.13
N LEU A 159 -17.87 14.11 -17.02
CA LEU A 159 -16.43 13.84 -16.93
C LEU A 159 -15.74 14.70 -15.86
N TRP A 160 -15.98 16.01 -15.87
CA TRP A 160 -15.16 17.02 -15.18
C TRP A 160 -15.82 17.72 -14.00
N ALA A 161 -17.12 17.54 -13.76
CA ALA A 161 -17.77 18.15 -12.60
C ALA A 161 -17.14 17.66 -11.27
N PRO A 162 -17.38 18.39 -10.15
CA PRO A 162 -16.90 17.97 -8.83
C PRO A 162 -17.36 16.57 -8.41
N ASP A 163 -18.53 16.14 -8.90
CA ASP A 163 -19.10 14.80 -8.70
C ASP A 163 -19.01 13.94 -9.99
N GLY A 164 -18.09 14.29 -10.88
CA GLY A 164 -17.87 13.61 -12.16
C GLY A 164 -16.93 12.41 -12.06
N VAL A 165 -16.80 11.67 -13.16
CA VAL A 165 -16.02 10.43 -13.25
C VAL A 165 -14.55 10.63 -12.84
N ILE A 166 -13.94 11.77 -13.16
CA ILE A 166 -12.56 12.05 -12.73
C ILE A 166 -12.48 12.17 -11.21
N ALA A 167 -13.38 12.92 -10.58
CA ALA A 167 -13.38 13.09 -9.13
C ALA A 167 -13.63 11.76 -8.41
N ASP A 168 -14.59 10.97 -8.90
CA ASP A 168 -14.89 9.62 -8.40
C ASP A 168 -13.68 8.68 -8.53
N SER A 169 -12.97 8.74 -9.66
CA SER A 169 -11.76 7.93 -9.87
C SER A 169 -10.65 8.29 -8.88
N LEU A 170 -10.45 9.58 -8.59
CA LEU A 170 -9.48 10.05 -7.61
C LEU A 170 -9.87 9.63 -6.19
N ALA A 171 -11.16 9.73 -5.85
CA ALA A 171 -11.67 9.26 -4.56
C ALA A 171 -11.44 7.76 -4.38
N ALA A 172 -11.72 6.94 -5.40
CA ALA A 172 -11.45 5.50 -5.37
C ALA A 172 -9.95 5.19 -5.23
N ASP A 173 -9.07 5.91 -5.92
CA ASP A 173 -7.62 5.77 -5.77
C ASP A 173 -7.16 6.03 -4.31
N THR A 174 -7.67 7.09 -3.68
CA THR A 174 -7.34 7.40 -2.28
C THR A 174 -7.86 6.36 -1.31
N ALA A 175 -9.12 5.92 -1.47
CA ALA A 175 -9.72 4.86 -0.66
C ALA A 175 -8.93 3.55 -0.77
N LEU A 176 -8.51 3.20 -1.99
CA LEU A 176 -7.73 2.00 -2.26
C LEU A 176 -6.32 2.06 -1.68
N ALA A 177 -5.64 3.21 -1.78
CA ALA A 177 -4.35 3.42 -1.14
C ALA A 177 -4.44 3.27 0.39
N GLN A 178 -5.46 3.88 1.00
CA GLN A 178 -5.70 3.77 2.44
C GLN A 178 -6.03 2.33 2.86
N THR A 179 -6.89 1.64 2.12
CA THR A 179 -7.30 0.27 2.46
C THR A 179 -6.12 -0.71 2.33
N ARG A 180 -5.27 -0.56 1.32
CA ARG A 180 -4.02 -1.34 1.19
C ARG A 180 -3.06 -1.08 2.33
N LYS A 181 -2.91 0.18 2.76
CA LYS A 181 -2.10 0.53 3.92
C LYS A 181 -2.64 -0.17 5.17
N ASN A 182 -3.94 -0.06 5.43
CA ASN A 182 -4.60 -0.74 6.54
C ASN A 182 -4.38 -2.26 6.47
N LEU A 183 -4.49 -2.89 5.30
CA LEU A 183 -4.23 -4.32 5.15
C LEU A 183 -2.79 -4.70 5.51
N VAL A 184 -1.79 -3.95 5.02
CA VAL A 184 -0.38 -4.20 5.34
C VAL A 184 -0.10 -4.03 6.83
N ASP A 185 -0.66 -2.99 7.44
CA ASP A 185 -0.51 -2.73 8.87
C ASP A 185 -1.17 -3.85 9.69
N LEU A 186 -2.35 -4.32 9.28
CA LEU A 186 -3.04 -5.44 9.91
C LEU A 186 -2.21 -6.74 9.86
N GLU A 187 -1.67 -7.08 8.69
CA GLU A 187 -0.82 -8.25 8.50
C GLU A 187 0.45 -8.17 9.34
N ARG A 188 1.06 -6.98 9.44
CA ARG A 188 2.24 -6.75 10.27
C ARG A 188 1.91 -6.97 11.74
N ILE A 189 0.81 -6.42 12.24
CA ILE A 189 0.39 -6.59 13.63
C ILE A 189 0.11 -8.07 13.90
N LEU A 190 -0.62 -8.75 13.01
CA LEU A 190 -0.88 -10.19 13.09
C LEU A 190 0.42 -11.01 13.25
N GLN A 191 1.42 -10.75 12.41
CA GLN A 191 2.71 -11.45 12.47
C GLN A 191 3.46 -11.17 13.77
N LEU A 192 3.50 -9.92 14.22
CA LEU A 192 4.18 -9.55 15.48
C LEU A 192 3.50 -10.17 16.70
N THR A 193 2.17 -10.14 16.75
CA THR A 193 1.39 -10.74 17.83
C THR A 193 1.60 -12.25 17.87
N ARG A 194 1.57 -12.93 16.71
CA ARG A 194 1.84 -14.37 16.63
C ARG A 194 3.25 -14.72 17.10
N ARG A 195 4.28 -13.99 16.67
CA ARG A 195 5.67 -14.21 17.11
C ARG A 195 5.81 -14.03 18.63
N ARG A 196 5.17 -13.01 19.21
CA ARG A 196 5.17 -12.80 20.66
C ARG A 196 4.49 -13.94 21.41
N PHE A 197 3.35 -14.41 20.91
CA PHE A 197 2.62 -15.52 21.48
C PHE A 197 3.44 -16.84 21.46
N GLU A 198 4.08 -17.13 20.34
CA GLU A 198 4.98 -18.30 20.19
C GLU A 198 6.21 -18.19 21.12
N ALA A 199 6.81 -17.00 21.27
CA ALA A 199 7.96 -16.79 22.14
C ALA A 199 7.65 -16.97 23.64
N MET A 200 6.41 -16.72 24.06
CA MET A 200 5.96 -16.86 25.46
C MET A 200 5.43 -18.27 25.77
N GLY A 201 5.53 -19.23 24.84
CA GLY A 201 5.18 -20.63 25.09
C GLY A 201 3.69 -20.93 25.11
N HIS A 202 2.87 -20.09 24.46
CA HIS A 202 1.40 -20.22 24.41
C HIS A 202 0.66 -20.04 25.75
N ASP A 203 1.33 -19.53 26.79
CA ASP A 203 0.69 -19.21 28.06
C ASP A 203 -0.05 -17.87 27.96
N GLY A 204 -1.39 -17.92 27.98
CA GLY A 204 -2.28 -16.75 28.01
C GLY A 204 -3.13 -16.57 26.75
N ASP A 205 -3.93 -15.51 26.74
CA ASP A 205 -4.74 -15.12 25.59
C ASP A 205 -3.88 -14.28 24.63
N ILE A 206 -3.92 -14.60 23.34
CA ILE A 206 -3.22 -13.87 22.28
C ILE A 206 -3.68 -12.41 22.18
N THR A 207 -4.91 -12.11 22.61
CA THR A 207 -5.48 -10.76 22.66
C THR A 207 -4.74 -9.84 23.64
N GLN A 208 -4.10 -10.39 24.68
CA GLN A 208 -3.33 -9.62 25.66
C GLN A 208 -2.12 -8.92 25.02
N TRP A 209 -1.66 -9.44 23.89
CA TRP A 209 -0.49 -8.95 23.16
C TRP A 209 -0.83 -8.02 22.01
N TRP A 210 -2.13 -7.79 21.78
CA TRP A 210 -2.63 -6.89 20.75
C TRP A 210 -2.36 -5.41 21.10
N PRO A 211 -2.03 -4.55 20.13
CA PRO A 211 -1.96 -3.11 20.35
C PRO A 211 -3.31 -2.58 20.86
N ARG A 212 -3.30 -1.84 21.97
CA ARG A 212 -4.53 -1.29 22.55
C ARG A 212 -5.14 -0.15 21.72
N ASP A 213 -4.33 0.47 20.87
CA ASP A 213 -4.71 1.61 20.03
C ASP A 213 -4.75 1.18 18.56
N THR A 214 -5.85 0.56 18.13
CA THR A 214 -6.17 0.30 16.71
C THR A 214 -7.36 1.13 16.25
N THR A 215 -7.46 2.37 16.74
CA THR A 215 -8.58 3.29 16.45
C THR A 215 -8.71 3.65 14.97
N ASP A 216 -7.65 3.45 14.18
CA ASP A 216 -7.59 3.87 12.78
C ASP A 216 -8.06 2.79 11.79
N PHE A 217 -8.41 1.59 12.27
CA PHE A 217 -8.92 0.52 11.43
C PHE A 217 -10.45 0.62 11.26
N PRO A 218 -10.96 0.46 10.03
CA PRO A 218 -12.40 0.42 9.82
C PRO A 218 -13.01 -0.81 10.48
N GLY A 219 -14.22 -0.66 11.04
CA GLY A 219 -14.94 -1.78 11.64
C GLY A 219 -15.34 -2.82 10.59
N ILE A 220 -15.47 -4.09 11.00
CA ILE A 220 -16.04 -5.16 10.16
C ILE A 220 -17.42 -4.79 9.59
N PRO A 221 -18.41 -4.29 10.39
CA PRO A 221 -19.73 -3.95 9.84
C PRO A 221 -19.67 -2.80 8.83
N GLU A 222 -18.78 -1.82 9.05
CA GLU A 222 -18.55 -0.70 8.13
C GLU A 222 -17.95 -1.21 6.81
N THR A 223 -16.92 -2.05 6.90
CA THR A 223 -16.26 -2.68 5.75
C THR A 223 -17.25 -3.50 4.93
N ALA A 224 -18.08 -4.32 5.57
CA ALA A 224 -19.11 -5.11 4.91
C ALA A 224 -20.20 -4.25 4.27
N SER A 225 -20.54 -3.10 4.87
CA SER A 225 -21.48 -2.15 4.27
C SER A 225 -20.91 -1.47 3.02
N GLU A 226 -19.63 -1.12 3.04
CA GLU A 226 -18.95 -0.50 1.91
C GLU A 226 -18.77 -1.50 0.76
N ILE A 227 -18.42 -2.76 1.03
CA ILE A 227 -18.38 -3.81 0.00
C ILE A 227 -19.73 -3.91 -0.72
N ARG A 228 -20.84 -4.03 0.03
CA ARG A 228 -22.19 -4.12 -0.58
C ARG A 228 -22.55 -2.87 -1.40
N ARG A 229 -22.15 -1.70 -0.92
CA ARG A 229 -22.35 -0.43 -1.65
C ARG A 229 -21.59 -0.46 -2.98
N LEU A 230 -20.33 -0.86 -2.98
CA LEU A 230 -19.48 -0.92 -4.17
C LEU A 230 -19.97 -1.99 -5.15
N GLU A 231 -20.39 -3.17 -4.68
CA GLU A 231 -20.99 -4.23 -5.49
C GLU A 231 -22.30 -3.78 -6.16
N ALA A 232 -23.07 -2.90 -5.53
CA ALA A 232 -24.27 -2.31 -6.13
C ALA A 232 -23.97 -1.17 -7.12
N LEU A 233 -22.81 -0.51 -6.96
CA LEU A 233 -22.38 0.59 -7.82
C LEU A 233 -21.73 0.09 -9.10
N LEU A 234 -20.90 -0.96 -9.01
CA LEU A 234 -20.09 -1.47 -10.12
C LEU A 234 -20.92 -1.80 -11.38
N PRO A 235 -22.07 -2.50 -11.30
CA PRO A 235 -22.88 -2.77 -12.49
C PRO A 235 -23.45 -1.49 -13.14
N LYS A 236 -23.70 -0.44 -12.35
CA LYS A 236 -24.21 0.84 -12.88
C LYS A 236 -23.12 1.54 -13.69
N VAL A 237 -21.89 1.57 -13.18
CA VAL A 237 -20.73 2.14 -13.88
C VAL A 237 -20.44 1.36 -15.15
N GLN A 238 -20.44 0.03 -15.09
CA GLN A 238 -20.26 -0.83 -16.26
C GLN A 238 -21.35 -0.62 -17.31
N HIS A 239 -22.61 -0.44 -16.88
CA HIS A 239 -23.71 -0.14 -17.79
C HIS A 239 -23.52 1.22 -18.49
N GLN A 240 -23.11 2.26 -17.76
CA GLN A 240 -22.81 3.58 -18.33
C GLN A 240 -21.67 3.52 -19.34
N LEU A 241 -20.60 2.76 -19.05
CA LEU A 241 -19.52 2.53 -20.01
C LEU A 241 -20.02 1.91 -21.32
N ILE A 242 -20.90 0.91 -21.24
CA ILE A 242 -21.51 0.30 -22.43
C ILE A 242 -22.33 1.34 -23.22
N GLN A 243 -23.05 2.24 -22.54
CA GLN A 243 -23.78 3.33 -23.20
C GLN A 243 -22.82 4.28 -23.94
N TYR A 244 -21.72 4.71 -23.31
CA TYR A 244 -20.72 5.55 -23.96
C TYR A 244 -20.02 4.85 -25.13
N GLU A 245 -19.78 3.53 -25.05
CA GLU A 245 -19.25 2.76 -26.18
C GLU A 245 -20.23 2.74 -27.36
N GLN A 246 -21.53 2.61 -27.09
CA GLN A 246 -22.57 2.66 -28.12
C GLN A 246 -22.65 4.05 -28.76
N GLU A 247 -22.61 5.12 -27.97
CA GLU A 247 -22.59 6.50 -28.47
C GLU A 247 -21.35 6.77 -29.31
N ARG A 248 -20.18 6.31 -28.87
CA ARG A 248 -18.93 6.39 -29.64
C ARG A 248 -19.01 5.61 -30.95
N ALA A 249 -19.66 4.45 -30.97
CA ALA A 249 -19.83 3.66 -32.20
C ALA A 249 -20.71 4.38 -33.23
N ARG A 250 -21.71 5.15 -32.76
CA ARG A 250 -22.61 5.97 -33.58
C ARG A 250 -22.02 7.32 -33.99
N PHE A 251 -20.79 7.63 -33.56
CA PHE A 251 -20.17 8.93 -33.81
C PHE A 251 -20.09 9.30 -35.30
N ARG A 252 -19.90 8.33 -36.20
CA ARG A 252 -19.89 8.59 -37.66
C ARG A 252 -21.26 8.98 -38.22
N GLU A 253 -22.33 8.40 -37.68
CA GLU A 253 -23.70 8.75 -38.06
C GLU A 253 -23.99 10.19 -37.61
N PHE A 254 -23.60 10.51 -36.37
CA PHE A 254 -23.66 11.86 -35.82
C PHE A 254 -22.86 12.88 -36.66
N GLU A 255 -21.59 12.62 -37.00
CA GLU A 255 -20.81 13.50 -37.91
C GLU A 255 -21.51 13.72 -39.26
N GLY A 256 -22.13 12.66 -39.80
CA GLY A 256 -22.91 12.72 -41.04
C GLY A 256 -24.13 13.64 -40.92
N GLU A 257 -24.89 13.54 -39.84
CA GLU A 257 -26.04 14.41 -39.55
C GLU A 257 -25.61 15.89 -39.47
N ILE A 258 -24.46 16.17 -38.85
CA ILE A 258 -23.96 17.55 -38.71
C ILE A 258 -23.47 18.09 -40.05
N SER A 259 -22.80 17.27 -40.86
CA SER A 259 -22.44 17.64 -42.23
C SER A 259 -23.68 17.99 -43.05
N THR A 260 -24.76 17.20 -42.94
CA THR A 260 -26.01 17.49 -43.65
C THR A 260 -26.68 18.77 -43.18
N LEU A 261 -26.70 19.04 -41.87
CA LEU A 261 -27.27 20.28 -41.31
C LEU A 261 -26.48 21.53 -41.71
N LEU A 262 -25.16 21.40 -41.91
CA LEU A 262 -24.31 22.49 -42.40
C LEU A 262 -24.46 22.73 -43.91
N GLU A 263 -24.80 21.70 -44.68
CA GLU A 263 -25.01 21.75 -46.13
C GLU A 263 -26.44 22.15 -46.52
N GLU A 264 -27.43 21.92 -45.65
CA GLU A 264 -28.82 22.30 -45.91
C GLU A 264 -28.95 23.83 -46.07
N PRO A 265 -29.54 24.31 -47.17
CA PRO A 265 -29.77 25.74 -47.36
C PRO A 265 -30.74 26.18 -46.27
N GLN A 266 -30.23 26.96 -45.32
CA GLN A 266 -31.03 27.44 -44.21
C GLN A 266 -32.32 28.05 -44.75
N SER A 267 -33.45 27.49 -44.32
CA SER A 267 -34.77 27.78 -44.86
C SER A 267 -35.00 29.29 -44.94
N ALA A 268 -35.65 29.72 -46.03
CA ALA A 268 -35.89 31.11 -46.42
C ALA A 268 -36.08 32.08 -45.24
N GLY A 269 -35.00 32.72 -44.80
CA GLY A 269 -35.01 33.69 -43.69
C GLY A 269 -33.73 33.78 -42.86
N ASN A 270 -32.89 32.75 -42.80
CA ASN A 270 -31.65 32.79 -42.01
C ASN A 270 -30.43 33.15 -42.86
N GLU A 271 -29.55 33.99 -42.31
CA GLU A 271 -28.25 34.33 -42.90
C GLU A 271 -27.33 33.10 -42.90
N PRO A 272 -26.58 32.85 -43.98
CA PRO A 272 -25.64 31.73 -44.03
C PRO A 272 -24.66 31.79 -42.85
N LEU A 273 -24.41 30.65 -42.22
CA LEU A 273 -23.45 30.52 -41.11
C LEU A 273 -22.10 31.12 -41.51
N THR A 274 -21.52 31.90 -40.60
CA THR A 274 -20.16 32.41 -40.80
C THR A 274 -19.16 31.26 -40.74
N PRO A 275 -18.02 31.35 -41.47
CA PRO A 275 -16.99 30.31 -41.43
C PRO A 275 -16.41 30.10 -40.03
N GLU A 276 -16.46 31.12 -39.17
CA GLU A 276 -16.05 31.04 -37.77
C GLU A 276 -16.96 30.12 -36.95
N VAL A 277 -18.30 30.24 -37.12
CA VAL A 277 -19.27 29.37 -36.45
C VAL A 277 -19.18 27.94 -36.96
N GLN A 278 -18.96 27.74 -38.26
CA GLN A 278 -18.74 26.41 -38.82
C GLN A 278 -17.50 25.72 -38.23
N SER A 279 -16.39 26.46 -38.08
CA SER A 279 -15.19 25.95 -37.41
C SER A 279 -15.48 25.55 -35.98
N LEU A 280 -16.20 26.40 -35.24
CA LEU A 280 -16.55 26.16 -33.84
C LEU A 280 -17.44 24.91 -33.67
N ILE A 281 -18.37 24.67 -34.60
CA ILE A 281 -19.21 23.46 -34.62
C ILE A 281 -18.34 22.21 -34.81
N TRP A 282 -17.40 22.24 -35.76
CA TRP A 282 -16.48 21.12 -35.97
C TRP A 282 -15.55 20.89 -34.77
N ASP A 283 -15.09 21.96 -34.13
CA ASP A 283 -14.31 21.87 -32.89
C ASP A 283 -15.12 21.22 -31.75
N LEU A 284 -16.41 21.55 -31.62
CA LEU A 284 -17.30 20.89 -30.65
C LEU A 284 -17.55 19.42 -30.99
N VAL A 285 -17.74 19.07 -32.26
CA VAL A 285 -17.87 17.67 -32.70
C VAL A 285 -16.61 16.86 -32.35
N HIS A 286 -15.43 17.43 -32.56
CA HIS A 286 -14.17 16.83 -32.11
C HIS A 286 -14.10 16.73 -30.59
N THR A 287 -14.49 17.77 -29.86
CA THR A 287 -14.55 17.78 -28.39
C THR A 287 -15.46 16.68 -27.87
N ARG A 288 -16.63 16.44 -28.51
CA ARG A 288 -17.53 15.32 -28.15
C ARG A 288 -16.82 13.97 -28.20
N ARG A 289 -16.04 13.72 -29.25
CA ARG A 289 -15.27 12.48 -29.38
C ARG A 289 -14.21 12.36 -28.29
N GLU A 290 -13.48 13.44 -28.02
CA GLU A 290 -12.48 13.47 -26.95
C GLU A 290 -13.10 13.24 -25.57
N LEU A 291 -14.28 13.80 -25.30
CA LEU A 291 -15.05 13.58 -24.08
C LEU A 291 -15.49 12.12 -23.96
N LEU A 292 -16.03 11.52 -25.01
CA LEU A 292 -16.41 10.09 -25.02
C LEU A 292 -15.18 9.18 -24.81
N ASP A 293 -14.07 9.46 -25.50
CA ASP A 293 -12.81 8.74 -25.32
C ASP A 293 -12.30 8.92 -23.86
N GLY A 294 -12.43 10.12 -23.31
CA GLY A 294 -12.09 10.45 -21.93
C GLY A 294 -12.95 9.70 -20.91
N LEU A 295 -14.28 9.69 -21.09
CA LEU A 295 -15.24 8.97 -20.26
C LEU A 295 -15.00 7.47 -20.27
N LEU A 296 -14.72 6.87 -21.43
CA LEU A 296 -14.40 5.45 -21.53
C LEU A 296 -13.09 5.11 -20.82
N ASN A 297 -12.05 5.93 -21.03
CA ASN A 297 -10.76 5.69 -20.41
C ASN A 297 -10.81 5.88 -18.88
N GLN A 298 -11.39 6.97 -18.40
CA GLN A 298 -11.46 7.25 -16.96
C GLN A 298 -12.50 6.40 -16.26
N GLY A 299 -13.66 6.16 -16.88
CA GLY A 299 -14.67 5.26 -16.34
C GLY A 299 -14.19 3.80 -16.30
N GLY A 300 -13.42 3.36 -17.30
CA GLY A 300 -12.78 2.04 -17.29
C GLY A 300 -11.76 1.91 -16.15
N ARG A 301 -10.94 2.94 -15.92
CA ARG A 301 -10.04 3.01 -14.76
C ARG A 301 -10.83 2.97 -13.45
N TYR A 302 -11.87 3.79 -13.33
CA TYR A 302 -12.72 3.83 -12.15
C TYR A 302 -13.36 2.48 -11.85
N SER A 303 -13.96 1.81 -12.84
CA SER A 303 -14.50 0.45 -12.72
C SER A 303 -13.45 -0.54 -12.21
N SER A 304 -12.26 -0.54 -12.80
CA SER A 304 -11.17 -1.42 -12.37
C SER A 304 -10.73 -1.13 -10.93
N ARG A 305 -10.73 0.15 -10.50
CA ARG A 305 -10.44 0.53 -9.11
C ARG A 305 -11.51 0.08 -8.14
N LEU A 306 -12.78 0.15 -8.51
CA LEU A 306 -13.88 -0.35 -7.68
C LEU A 306 -13.77 -1.87 -7.47
N GLU A 307 -13.50 -2.64 -8.52
CA GLU A 307 -13.27 -4.09 -8.43
C GLU A 307 -12.09 -4.43 -7.52
N GLU A 308 -11.00 -3.68 -7.68
CA GLU A 308 -9.82 -3.84 -6.84
C GLU A 308 -10.10 -3.49 -5.38
N LEU A 309 -10.83 -2.39 -5.13
CA LEU A 309 -11.22 -1.96 -3.79
C LEU A 309 -12.09 -3.01 -3.10
N VAL A 310 -13.08 -3.58 -3.79
CA VAL A 310 -13.89 -4.69 -3.29
C VAL A 310 -13.02 -5.89 -2.91
N THR A 311 -12.06 -6.24 -3.76
CA THR A 311 -11.14 -7.36 -3.51
C THR A 311 -10.28 -7.12 -2.27
N VAL A 312 -9.69 -5.92 -2.15
CA VAL A 312 -8.83 -5.55 -1.00
C VAL A 312 -9.64 -5.46 0.29
N LEU A 313 -10.85 -4.86 0.27
CA LEU A 313 -11.74 -4.79 1.43
C LEU A 313 -12.19 -6.19 1.88
N THR A 314 -12.47 -7.09 0.94
CA THR A 314 -12.82 -8.49 1.25
C THR A 314 -11.65 -9.19 1.94
N ASN A 315 -10.42 -9.02 1.43
CA ASN A 315 -9.23 -9.57 2.08
C ASN A 315 -9.00 -8.97 3.47
N PHE A 316 -9.19 -7.66 3.61
CA PHE A 316 -9.11 -6.97 4.90
C PHE A 316 -10.12 -7.53 5.91
N MET A 317 -11.37 -7.76 5.48
CA MET A 317 -12.42 -8.35 6.30
C MET A 317 -12.06 -9.77 6.74
N VAL A 318 -11.61 -10.64 5.80
CA VAL A 318 -11.18 -12.01 6.12
C VAL A 318 -10.05 -12.01 7.14
N ARG A 319 -9.03 -11.16 6.99
CA ARG A 319 -7.93 -11.04 7.96
C ARG A 319 -8.39 -10.48 9.30
N SER A 320 -9.37 -9.59 9.30
CA SER A 320 -9.98 -9.04 10.51
C SER A 320 -10.84 -10.07 11.24
N GLU A 321 -11.47 -10.99 10.53
CA GLU A 321 -12.22 -12.11 11.11
C GLU A 321 -11.29 -13.21 11.65
N GLU A 322 -10.19 -13.51 10.94
CA GLU A 322 -9.14 -14.39 11.47
C GLU A 322 -8.67 -13.89 12.84
N LEU A 323 -8.51 -12.57 13.01
CA LEU A 323 -8.19 -11.95 14.29
C LEU A 323 -9.21 -12.22 15.38
N LEU A 324 -10.50 -12.08 15.08
CA LEU A 324 -11.57 -12.37 16.04
C LEU A 324 -11.71 -13.87 16.33
N SER A 325 -11.26 -14.76 15.43
CA SER A 325 -11.25 -16.20 15.72
C SER A 325 -10.20 -16.59 16.78
N TYR A 326 -9.23 -15.71 17.03
CA TYR A 326 -8.19 -15.88 18.04
C TYR A 326 -8.59 -15.29 19.42
N THR A 327 -9.69 -14.54 19.51
CA THR A 327 -10.27 -13.97 20.74
C THR A 327 -11.32 -14.91 21.35
#